data_AF-A0A0W0S024-F1
#
_entry.id   AF-A0A0W0S024-F1
#
_cell.length_a   1.000
_cell.length_b   1.000
_cell.length_c   1.000
_cell.angle_alpha   90.00
_cell.angle_beta   90.00
_cell.angle_gamma   90.00
#
_symmetry.space_group_name_H-M   'P 1'
#
loop_
_entity.id
_entity.type
_entity.pdbx_description
1 polymer ?
#
loop_
_entity_poly.entity_id
_entity_poly.type
_entity_poly.pdbx_seq_one_letter_code
_entity_poly.pdbx_strand_id
1 'polypeptide(L)'
;MHFLLLFKLKMKDWLKRFFSENQDITLVLNGTVIKKSDCERVGGGSEKNVYKIKGSNQCFFIPHKWRSEDGWNNKILTEKLLLDEINGLGLKTQRFEVSPMEIQEPGQPNYRINVLVTRDFESLCQEESIVIYNQKGDQKVIGIPPDFIAMREQFKDKLFAQKMLKKIVHEYAIAFTFSLPISILNSLDDSEHYCFELSTDATEPPVARYMFWDVVSDFSGINLPLVPTLADLKSGSRESSGLFWEPLRGLRNLANGIACAMLEMNYQNIPDSWEFVRGIQTDFQFALNDDEILNQALEHARELGIDSLNKLLANLGEVKDKISDEIFVKLISSAISVDSLDLVINFFHMDKNPTDLSQKDIDDIMRTAKKYGRQPIIDHLNTHLVLEKSKAIAEEEKVTAEQLNAEVERLKNSFTNAYKEKLTADKKAWCGLYGFFAKSYISEDMSLKELVRHAQGLSNQGSGKRSQQVMREMNWLDENNQVKEEINNLLMKI
;
A
#
# COMPACT_ATOMS: atom_id res chain seq x y z
N MET A 1 -0.01 42.63 -16.93
CA MET A 1 -0.12 41.40 -17.75
C MET A 1 1.10 41.28 -18.68
N HIS A 2 2.31 41.12 -18.13
CA HIS A 2 3.59 41.00 -18.88
C HIS A 2 4.72 40.43 -17.98
N PHE A 3 4.45 39.34 -17.24
CA PHE A 3 5.47 38.70 -16.38
C PHE A 3 5.45 37.17 -16.38
N LEU A 4 4.77 36.54 -17.34
CA LEU A 4 4.59 35.07 -17.41
C LEU A 4 5.28 34.39 -18.62
N LEU A 5 6.11 35.12 -19.38
CA LEU A 5 6.70 34.62 -20.64
C LEU A 5 8.22 34.38 -20.61
N LEU A 6 8.93 34.70 -19.53
CA LEU A 6 10.39 34.62 -19.48
C LEU A 6 10.98 33.27 -19.01
N PHE A 7 10.16 32.34 -18.51
CA PHE A 7 10.66 31.06 -17.98
C PHE A 7 10.54 29.87 -18.94
N LYS A 8 9.77 29.97 -20.03
CA LYS A 8 9.56 28.85 -20.98
C LYS A 8 10.64 28.67 -22.06
N LEU A 9 11.62 29.58 -22.16
CA LEU A 9 12.57 29.62 -23.27
C LEU A 9 13.95 28.98 -22.98
N LYS A 10 14.33 28.83 -21.70
CA LYS A 10 15.71 28.45 -21.32
C LYS A 10 16.11 27.05 -21.79
N MET A 11 15.31 26.01 -21.52
CA MET A 11 15.63 24.64 -21.95
C MET A 11 15.61 24.47 -23.47
N LYS A 12 14.68 25.14 -24.18
CA LYS A 12 14.61 25.05 -25.65
C LYS A 12 15.87 25.61 -26.29
N ASP A 13 16.29 26.79 -25.87
CA ASP A 13 17.48 27.45 -26.39
C ASP A 13 18.75 26.70 -25.99
N TRP A 14 18.81 26.18 -24.76
CA TRP A 14 19.91 25.32 -24.29
C TRP A 14 20.09 24.10 -25.22
N LEU A 15 19.02 23.34 -25.45
CA LEU A 15 19.08 22.13 -26.29
C LEU A 15 19.33 22.47 -27.76
N LYS A 16 18.75 23.56 -28.29
CA LYS A 16 19.02 24.02 -29.65
C LYS A 16 20.52 24.30 -29.83
N ARG A 17 21.16 24.92 -28.84
CA ARG A 17 22.60 25.17 -28.86
C ARG A 17 23.40 23.87 -28.71
N PHE A 18 23.01 22.98 -27.81
CA PHE A 18 23.67 21.68 -27.62
C PHE A 18 23.69 20.85 -28.92
N PHE A 19 22.58 20.81 -29.65
CA PHE A 19 22.48 20.09 -30.93
C PHE A 19 22.99 20.88 -32.15
N SER A 20 23.53 22.07 -31.97
CA SER A 20 24.12 22.83 -33.08
C SER A 20 25.48 22.26 -33.52
N GLU A 21 25.87 22.54 -34.76
CA GLU A 21 27.15 22.11 -35.32
C GLU A 21 28.35 22.92 -34.79
N ASN A 22 28.10 24.02 -34.07
CA ASN A 22 29.15 24.89 -33.55
C ASN A 22 30.03 24.15 -32.52
N GLN A 23 31.34 24.08 -32.80
CA GLN A 23 32.33 23.37 -31.99
C GLN A 23 32.92 24.24 -30.86
N ASP A 24 32.75 25.57 -30.92
CA ASP A 24 33.26 26.51 -29.92
C ASP A 24 32.39 26.57 -28.66
N ILE A 25 31.29 25.80 -28.64
CA ILE A 25 30.39 25.72 -27.50
C ILE A 25 31.07 24.96 -26.36
N THR A 26 30.94 25.51 -25.16
CA THR A 26 31.39 24.88 -23.92
C THR A 26 30.23 24.64 -22.98
N LEU A 27 30.36 23.61 -22.15
CA LEU A 27 29.45 23.25 -21.08
C LEU A 27 30.17 23.53 -19.76
N VAL A 28 29.46 24.05 -18.76
CA VAL A 28 29.97 24.20 -17.41
C VAL A 28 29.15 23.32 -16.49
N LEU A 29 29.79 22.32 -15.89
CA LEU A 29 29.20 21.39 -14.94
C LEU A 29 30.04 21.37 -13.66
N ASN A 30 29.42 21.63 -12.51
CA ASN A 30 30.09 21.65 -11.20
C ASN A 30 31.40 22.48 -11.20
N GLY A 31 31.38 23.63 -11.89
CA GLY A 31 32.52 24.55 -12.02
C GLY A 31 33.58 24.14 -13.05
N THR A 32 33.46 22.97 -13.68
CA THR A 32 34.38 22.48 -14.71
C THR A 32 33.89 22.85 -16.10
N VAL A 33 34.78 23.40 -16.93
CA VAL A 33 34.50 23.74 -18.33
C VAL A 33 34.85 22.56 -19.24
N ILE A 34 33.88 22.11 -20.02
CA ILE A 34 33.95 20.94 -20.90
C ILE A 34 33.65 21.41 -22.33
N LYS A 35 34.45 20.99 -23.31
CA LYS A 35 34.10 21.26 -24.71
C LYS A 35 32.93 20.37 -25.11
N LYS A 36 31.95 20.92 -25.84
CA LYS A 36 30.83 20.13 -26.33
C LYS A 36 31.29 18.93 -27.18
N SER A 37 32.37 19.10 -27.93
CA SER A 37 33.00 18.05 -28.74
C SER A 37 33.65 16.92 -27.95
N ASP A 38 33.87 17.11 -26.64
CA ASP A 38 34.36 16.08 -25.73
C ASP A 38 33.22 15.27 -25.08
N CYS A 39 31.96 15.50 -25.49
CA CYS A 39 30.80 14.76 -24.99
C CYS A 39 30.34 13.73 -26.04
N GLU A 40 30.47 12.44 -25.72
CA GLU A 40 30.08 11.34 -26.60
C GLU A 40 28.72 10.78 -26.16
N ARG A 41 27.79 10.60 -27.10
CA ARG A 41 26.51 9.95 -26.79
C ARG A 41 26.75 8.46 -26.60
N VAL A 42 26.50 7.95 -25.39
CA VAL A 42 26.69 6.52 -25.03
C VAL A 42 25.37 5.78 -24.88
N GLY A 43 24.24 6.48 -24.91
CA GLY A 43 22.93 5.85 -24.83
C GLY A 43 21.78 6.84 -24.90
N GLY A 44 20.58 6.33 -24.79
CA GLY A 44 19.36 7.13 -24.71
C GLY A 44 18.12 6.31 -25.00
N GLY A 45 16.97 6.89 -24.67
CA GLY A 45 15.66 6.30 -24.90
C GLY A 45 14.69 7.30 -25.53
N SER A 46 13.41 7.01 -25.41
CA SER A 46 12.33 7.87 -25.90
C SER A 46 12.31 9.23 -25.19
N GLU A 47 12.82 9.30 -23.96
CA GLU A 47 12.70 10.47 -23.08
C GLU A 47 14.00 11.25 -22.86
N LYS A 48 15.14 10.55 -22.79
CA LYS A 48 16.44 11.10 -22.37
C LYS A 48 17.58 10.61 -23.26
N ASN A 49 18.63 11.41 -23.38
CA ASN A 49 19.91 11.02 -23.99
C ASN A 49 21.01 11.06 -22.94
N VAL A 50 21.97 10.14 -23.05
CA VAL A 50 23.08 9.99 -22.11
C VAL A 50 24.39 10.30 -22.82
N TYR A 51 25.20 11.16 -22.22
CA TYR A 51 26.49 11.59 -22.75
C TYR A 51 27.61 11.31 -21.75
N LYS A 52 28.68 10.66 -22.20
CA LYS A 52 29.94 10.44 -21.46
C LYS A 52 30.88 11.60 -21.72
N ILE A 53 31.50 12.12 -20.66
CA ILE A 53 32.51 13.19 -20.75
C ILE A 53 33.87 12.55 -20.99
N LYS A 54 34.54 12.89 -22.08
CA LYS A 54 35.85 12.35 -22.44
C LYS A 54 36.88 12.63 -21.34
N GLY A 55 37.67 11.61 -20.99
CA GLY A 55 38.69 11.71 -19.95
C GLY A 55 38.13 11.78 -18.53
N SER A 56 36.83 11.56 -18.34
CA SER A 56 36.15 11.49 -17.06
C SER A 56 35.36 10.17 -16.95
N ASN A 57 35.04 9.77 -15.72
CA ASN A 57 34.12 8.66 -15.43
C ASN A 57 32.66 9.13 -15.31
N GLN A 58 32.36 10.36 -15.72
CA GLN A 58 31.04 10.96 -15.56
C GLN A 58 30.21 10.88 -16.85
N CYS A 59 28.94 10.55 -16.66
CA CYS A 59 27.87 10.69 -17.63
C CYS A 59 26.86 11.72 -17.16
N PHE A 60 26.23 12.43 -18.10
CA PHE A 60 25.09 13.30 -17.82
C PHE A 60 23.93 13.03 -18.78
N PHE A 61 22.73 13.29 -18.29
CA PHE A 61 21.48 13.05 -18.98
C PHE A 61 20.85 14.38 -19.37
N ILE A 62 20.35 14.44 -20.61
CA ILE A 62 19.58 15.58 -21.12
C ILE A 62 18.26 15.10 -21.72
N PRO A 63 17.22 15.95 -21.78
CA PRO A 63 15.96 15.57 -22.40
C PRO A 63 16.14 15.33 -23.90
N HIS A 64 15.52 14.27 -24.43
CA HIS A 64 15.48 14.02 -25.87
C HIS A 64 14.66 15.10 -26.59
N LYS A 65 13.52 15.54 -26.01
CA LYS A 65 12.59 16.47 -26.66
C LYS A 65 12.37 17.76 -25.88
N TRP A 66 12.17 18.86 -26.60
CA TRP A 66 11.80 20.18 -26.07
C TRP A 66 10.34 20.24 -25.59
N ARG A 67 9.98 19.53 -24.52
CA ARG A 67 8.59 19.52 -24.01
C ARG A 67 8.35 20.57 -22.91
N SER A 68 8.95 20.39 -21.74
CA SER A 68 8.75 21.25 -20.58
C SER A 68 9.96 21.16 -19.65
N GLU A 69 10.50 22.31 -19.24
CA GLU A 69 11.60 22.38 -18.26
C GLU A 69 11.13 21.89 -16.88
N ASP A 70 9.93 22.30 -16.45
CA ASP A 70 9.31 21.81 -15.20
C ASP A 70 9.09 20.30 -15.25
N GLY A 71 8.65 19.79 -16.41
CA GLY A 71 8.45 18.35 -16.60
C GLY A 71 9.76 17.56 -16.55
N TRP A 72 10.83 18.09 -17.14
CA TRP A 72 12.17 17.49 -17.06
C TRP A 72 12.71 17.52 -15.62
N ASN A 73 12.66 18.68 -14.97
CA ASN A 73 13.11 18.85 -13.59
C ASN A 73 12.38 17.90 -12.64
N ASN A 74 11.04 17.79 -12.76
CA ASN A 74 10.26 16.86 -11.96
C ASN A 74 10.70 15.41 -12.18
N LYS A 75 10.92 15.00 -13.44
CA LYS A 75 11.37 13.63 -13.76
C LYS A 75 12.73 13.29 -13.16
N ILE A 76 13.75 14.13 -13.37
CA ILE A 76 15.09 13.84 -12.86
C ILE A 76 15.16 13.89 -11.33
N LEU A 77 14.35 14.75 -10.69
CA LEU A 77 14.22 14.78 -9.24
C LEU A 77 13.53 13.51 -8.74
N THR A 78 12.45 13.10 -9.38
CA THR A 78 11.72 11.86 -9.02
C THR A 78 12.62 10.64 -9.17
N GLU A 79 13.34 10.51 -10.30
CA GLU A 79 14.30 9.42 -10.53
C GLU A 79 15.34 9.33 -9.41
N LYS A 80 15.94 10.47 -9.07
CA LYS A 80 16.92 10.54 -7.98
C LYS A 80 16.29 10.12 -6.65
N LEU A 81 15.13 10.68 -6.29
CA LEU A 81 14.46 10.41 -5.02
C LEU A 81 14.09 8.93 -4.87
N LEU A 82 13.52 8.32 -5.91
CA LEU A 82 13.14 6.90 -5.90
C LEU A 82 14.35 5.97 -5.76
N LEU A 83 15.46 6.28 -6.44
CA LEU A 83 16.69 5.48 -6.33
C LEU A 83 17.42 5.70 -5.00
N ASP A 84 17.33 6.90 -4.41
CA ASP A 84 17.83 7.16 -3.06
C ASP A 84 17.00 6.37 -2.02
N GLU A 85 15.69 6.32 -2.19
CA GLU A 85 14.76 5.52 -1.38
C GLU A 85 15.09 4.03 -1.45
N ILE A 86 15.19 3.45 -2.66
CA ILE A 86 15.58 2.05 -2.86
C ILE A 86 16.94 1.76 -2.23
N ASN A 87 17.91 2.66 -2.41
CA ASN A 87 19.20 2.51 -1.77
C ASN A 87 19.14 2.63 -0.24
N GLY A 88 18.24 3.46 0.29
CA GLY A 88 18.02 3.58 1.73
C GLY A 88 17.61 2.25 2.39
N LEU A 89 17.08 1.31 1.61
CA LEU A 89 16.77 -0.06 2.03
C LEU A 89 17.94 -1.04 1.86
N GLY A 90 19.12 -0.56 1.41
CA GLY A 90 20.33 -1.37 1.24
C GLY A 90 20.50 -2.02 -0.15
N LEU A 91 19.58 -1.78 -1.09
CA LEU A 91 19.66 -2.30 -2.45
C LEU A 91 20.58 -1.44 -3.33
N LYS A 92 21.18 -2.05 -4.35
CA LYS A 92 22.12 -1.35 -5.23
C LYS A 92 21.37 -0.50 -6.24
N THR A 93 21.79 0.75 -6.41
CA THR A 93 21.20 1.66 -7.41
C THR A 93 22.26 2.41 -8.18
N GLN A 94 21.92 2.89 -9.38
CA GLN A 94 22.71 3.92 -10.03
C GLN A 94 22.62 5.22 -9.22
N ARG A 95 23.78 5.80 -8.89
CA ARG A 95 23.86 7.01 -8.07
C ARG A 95 23.79 8.25 -8.93
N PHE A 96 22.74 9.02 -8.70
CA PHE A 96 22.52 10.25 -9.41
C PHE A 96 22.66 11.50 -8.55
N GLU A 97 23.25 12.53 -9.16
CA GLU A 97 23.27 13.91 -8.69
C GLU A 97 22.43 14.76 -9.66
N VAL A 98 21.57 15.63 -9.14
CA VAL A 98 20.93 16.66 -9.96
C VAL A 98 21.80 17.90 -9.90
N SER A 99 22.43 18.23 -11.02
CA SER A 99 23.39 19.32 -11.10
C SER A 99 22.98 20.32 -12.18
N PRO A 100 23.21 21.61 -11.97
CA PRO A 100 23.06 22.59 -13.02
C PRO A 100 24.15 22.48 -14.08
N MET A 101 23.76 22.51 -15.35
CA MET A 101 24.68 22.61 -16.48
C MET A 101 24.41 23.88 -17.27
N GLU A 102 25.43 24.73 -17.38
CA GLU A 102 25.40 25.93 -18.22
C GLU A 102 25.98 25.62 -19.60
N ILE A 103 25.40 26.20 -20.65
CA ILE A 103 25.92 26.15 -22.01
C ILE A 103 26.31 27.56 -22.48
N GLN A 104 27.56 27.70 -22.89
CA GLN A 104 28.17 28.97 -23.27
C GLN A 104 28.58 28.94 -24.74
N GLU A 105 28.29 30.03 -25.44
CA GLU A 105 28.73 30.27 -26.81
C GLU A 105 29.31 31.69 -26.89
N PRO A 106 30.50 31.89 -27.45
CA PRO A 106 31.14 33.20 -27.52
C PRO A 106 30.21 34.27 -28.13
N GLY A 107 30.01 35.39 -27.43
CA GLY A 107 29.19 36.50 -27.90
C GLY A 107 27.68 36.30 -27.80
N GLN A 108 27.20 35.21 -27.19
CA GLN A 108 25.78 34.92 -27.00
C GLN A 108 25.39 34.81 -25.51
N PRO A 109 24.11 34.95 -25.15
CA PRO A 109 23.66 34.73 -23.77
C PRO A 109 23.89 33.29 -23.32
N ASN A 110 24.23 33.10 -22.05
CA ASN A 110 24.36 31.77 -21.44
C ASN A 110 22.97 31.21 -21.09
N TYR A 111 22.79 29.90 -21.26
CA TYR A 111 21.58 29.19 -20.83
C TYR A 111 21.95 28.10 -19.84
N ARG A 112 21.02 27.76 -18.93
CA ARG A 112 21.23 26.75 -17.90
C ARG A 112 20.02 25.86 -17.80
N ILE A 113 20.26 24.56 -17.62
CA ILE A 113 19.26 23.55 -17.27
C ILE A 113 19.79 22.71 -16.11
N ASN A 114 18.91 22.00 -15.41
CA ASN A 114 19.38 20.92 -14.54
C ASN A 114 19.56 19.65 -15.37
N VAL A 115 20.58 18.87 -15.04
CA VAL A 115 20.88 17.57 -15.64
C VAL A 115 21.02 16.54 -14.53
N LEU A 116 20.81 15.28 -14.88
CA LEU A 116 21.10 14.15 -14.01
C LEU A 116 22.52 13.67 -14.32
N VAL A 117 23.38 13.58 -13.32
CA VAL A 117 24.80 13.20 -13.44
C VAL A 117 25.03 11.91 -12.68
N THR A 118 25.80 10.99 -13.27
CA THR A 118 26.17 9.69 -12.68
C THR A 118 27.56 9.30 -13.13
N ARG A 119 28.14 8.28 -12.49
CA ARG A 119 29.27 7.54 -13.09
C ARG A 119 28.81 6.71 -14.29
N ASP A 120 29.70 6.54 -15.25
CA ASP A 120 29.52 5.59 -16.35
C ASP A 120 29.65 4.15 -15.84
N PHE A 121 28.92 3.22 -16.48
CA PHE A 121 28.83 1.86 -15.97
C PHE A 121 30.15 1.08 -16.07
N GLU A 122 31.02 1.37 -17.04
CA GLU A 122 32.31 0.68 -17.15
C GLU A 122 33.20 1.01 -15.96
N SER A 123 33.33 2.30 -15.63
CA SER A 123 34.07 2.74 -14.44
C SER A 123 33.45 2.21 -13.16
N LEU A 124 32.11 2.19 -13.05
CA LEU A 124 31.41 1.62 -11.91
C LEU A 124 31.75 0.12 -11.73
N CYS A 125 31.70 -0.65 -12.81
CA CYS A 125 32.03 -2.07 -12.79
C CYS A 125 33.47 -2.35 -12.33
N GLN A 126 34.43 -1.52 -12.75
CA GLN A 126 35.83 -1.65 -12.36
C GLN A 126 36.06 -1.27 -10.89
N GLU A 127 35.54 -0.12 -10.46
CA GLU A 127 35.75 0.42 -9.11
C GLU A 127 35.10 -0.46 -8.04
N GLU A 128 33.90 -0.98 -8.33
CA GLU A 128 33.13 -1.78 -7.37
C GLU A 128 33.31 -3.29 -7.57
N SER A 129 34.13 -3.70 -8.53
CA SER A 129 34.35 -5.11 -8.89
C SER A 129 33.03 -5.85 -9.11
N ILE A 130 32.22 -5.33 -10.03
CA ILE A 130 30.91 -5.91 -10.38
C ILE A 130 30.82 -6.17 -11.89
N VAL A 131 29.92 -7.06 -12.28
CA VAL A 131 29.44 -7.19 -13.66
C VAL A 131 27.92 -7.01 -13.68
N ILE A 132 27.42 -6.30 -14.69
CA ILE A 132 26.00 -5.95 -14.83
C ILE A 132 25.43 -6.61 -16.08
N TYR A 133 24.27 -7.25 -15.94
CA TYR A 133 23.43 -7.67 -17.05
C TYR A 133 22.32 -6.63 -17.31
N ASN A 134 22.45 -5.93 -18.43
CA ASN A 134 21.48 -4.95 -18.91
C ASN A 134 20.60 -5.57 -20.02
N GLN A 135 19.38 -5.97 -19.68
CA GLN A 135 18.48 -6.67 -20.60
C GLN A 135 18.13 -5.87 -21.87
N LYS A 136 18.09 -4.53 -21.79
CA LYS A 136 17.65 -3.65 -22.89
C LYS A 136 18.73 -2.75 -23.49
N GLY A 137 19.94 -2.76 -22.92
CA GLY A 137 21.06 -1.98 -23.44
C GLY A 137 21.63 -2.55 -24.73
N ASP A 138 22.17 -1.67 -25.58
CA ASP A 138 22.95 -2.06 -26.76
C ASP A 138 24.13 -2.96 -26.36
N GLN A 139 24.77 -2.64 -25.23
CA GLN A 139 25.68 -3.51 -24.52
C GLN A 139 24.93 -4.24 -23.41
N LYS A 140 24.62 -5.53 -23.64
CA LYS A 140 23.91 -6.36 -22.66
C LYS A 140 24.71 -6.72 -21.42
N VAL A 141 26.04 -6.74 -21.52
CA VAL A 141 26.94 -7.15 -20.43
C VAL A 141 28.00 -6.08 -20.25
N ILE A 142 28.06 -5.50 -19.06
CA ILE A 142 28.99 -4.41 -18.73
C ILE A 142 29.93 -4.90 -17.63
N GLY A 143 31.24 -4.86 -17.90
CA GLY A 143 32.28 -5.49 -17.08
C GLY A 143 32.74 -6.84 -17.65
N ILE A 144 33.61 -7.52 -16.91
CA ILE A 144 34.13 -8.84 -17.28
C ILE A 144 33.33 -9.91 -16.51
N PRO A 145 32.53 -10.75 -17.18
CA PRO A 145 31.73 -11.75 -16.49
C PRO A 145 32.59 -12.90 -15.97
N PRO A 146 32.20 -13.54 -14.85
CA PRO A 146 32.74 -14.83 -14.44
C PRO A 146 32.54 -15.91 -15.51
N ASP A 147 33.36 -16.95 -15.46
CA ASP A 147 33.13 -18.16 -16.25
C ASP A 147 32.09 -19.05 -15.54
N PHE A 148 30.81 -18.71 -15.70
CA PHE A 148 29.72 -19.48 -15.10
C PHE A 148 29.62 -20.91 -15.66
N ILE A 149 30.20 -21.17 -16.85
CA ILE A 149 30.25 -22.51 -17.43
C ILE A 149 31.22 -23.38 -16.64
N ALA A 150 32.43 -22.86 -16.34
CA ALA A 150 33.40 -23.56 -15.50
C ALA A 150 32.88 -23.79 -14.05
N MET A 151 32.00 -22.91 -13.56
CA MET A 151 31.39 -23.04 -12.23
C MET A 151 30.18 -23.99 -12.18
N ARG A 152 29.73 -24.52 -13.32
CA ARG A 152 28.45 -25.25 -13.43
C ARG A 152 28.32 -26.41 -12.43
N GLU A 153 29.38 -27.19 -12.24
CA GLU A 153 29.39 -28.32 -11.29
C GLU A 153 29.39 -27.86 -9.83
N GLN A 154 30.01 -26.72 -9.52
CA GLN A 154 30.05 -26.16 -8.17
C GLN A 154 28.66 -25.66 -7.73
N PHE A 155 27.82 -25.22 -8.67
CA PHE A 155 26.43 -24.84 -8.36
C PHE A 155 25.57 -25.97 -7.82
N LYS A 156 25.97 -27.23 -8.02
CA LYS A 156 25.28 -28.39 -7.42
C LYS A 156 25.57 -28.52 -5.92
N ASP A 157 26.67 -27.94 -5.44
CA ASP A 157 26.91 -27.81 -4.00
C ASP A 157 26.00 -26.71 -3.45
N LYS A 158 25.07 -27.14 -2.58
CA LYS A 158 24.11 -26.28 -1.92
C LYS A 158 24.78 -25.12 -1.18
N LEU A 159 25.90 -25.35 -0.47
CA LEU A 159 26.55 -24.29 0.32
C LEU A 159 27.21 -23.25 -0.59
N PHE A 160 27.85 -23.69 -1.67
CA PHE A 160 28.43 -22.80 -2.67
C PHE A 160 27.36 -21.94 -3.34
N ALA A 161 26.26 -22.55 -3.81
CA ALA A 161 25.15 -21.82 -4.39
C ALA A 161 24.49 -20.86 -3.37
N GLN A 162 24.37 -21.25 -2.10
CA GLN A 162 23.82 -20.38 -1.06
C GLN A 162 24.69 -19.15 -0.80
N LYS A 163 26.03 -19.26 -0.81
CA LYS A 163 26.93 -18.11 -0.70
C LYS A 163 26.69 -17.09 -1.82
N MET A 164 26.47 -17.57 -3.04
CA MET A 164 26.14 -16.75 -4.21
C MET A 164 24.77 -16.07 -4.08
N LEU A 165 23.77 -16.78 -3.57
CA LEU A 165 22.35 -16.39 -3.63
C LEU A 165 21.84 -15.70 -2.36
N LYS A 166 22.57 -15.77 -1.24
CA LYS A 166 22.12 -15.25 0.06
C LYS A 166 21.74 -13.77 0.00
N LYS A 167 22.50 -12.96 -0.74
CA LYS A 167 22.25 -11.52 -0.84
C LYS A 167 21.02 -11.20 -1.66
N ILE A 168 20.87 -11.80 -2.84
CA ILE A 168 19.70 -11.55 -3.69
C ILE A 168 18.40 -12.07 -3.08
N VAL A 169 18.41 -13.13 -2.26
CA VAL A 169 17.19 -13.58 -1.57
C VAL A 169 16.78 -12.63 -0.43
N HIS A 170 17.75 -12.00 0.25
CA HIS A 170 17.47 -10.88 1.17
C HIS A 170 16.86 -9.69 0.41
N GLU A 171 17.47 -9.28 -0.70
CA GLU A 171 16.97 -8.18 -1.52
C GLU A 171 15.59 -8.48 -2.12
N TYR A 172 15.31 -9.74 -2.46
CA TYR A 172 14.00 -10.20 -2.89
C TYR A 172 12.93 -10.03 -1.80
N ALA A 173 13.23 -10.41 -0.55
CA ALA A 173 12.32 -10.22 0.59
C ALA A 173 12.05 -8.73 0.85
N ILE A 174 13.07 -7.88 0.73
CA ILE A 174 12.93 -6.42 0.85
C ILE A 174 12.08 -5.87 -0.28
N ALA A 175 12.37 -6.27 -1.53
CA ALA A 175 11.60 -5.87 -2.70
C ALA A 175 10.12 -6.24 -2.57
N PHE A 176 9.82 -7.42 -2.04
CA PHE A 176 8.44 -7.85 -1.79
C PHE A 176 7.77 -7.09 -0.65
N THR A 177 8.53 -6.74 0.39
CA THR A 177 8.03 -5.96 1.53
C THR A 177 7.62 -4.56 1.11
N PHE A 178 8.45 -3.88 0.30
CA PHE A 178 8.23 -2.49 -0.12
C PHE A 178 7.63 -2.35 -1.52
N SER A 179 7.26 -3.46 -2.16
CA SER A 179 6.69 -3.52 -3.51
C SER A 179 7.58 -2.83 -4.57
N LEU A 180 8.89 -3.10 -4.51
CA LEU A 180 9.87 -2.57 -5.46
C LEU A 180 9.65 -3.16 -6.88
N PRO A 181 10.10 -2.46 -7.94
CA PRO A 181 9.88 -2.90 -9.31
C PRO A 181 10.83 -4.05 -9.67
N ILE A 182 10.50 -5.28 -9.27
CA ILE A 182 11.19 -6.52 -9.71
C ILE A 182 10.25 -7.42 -10.52
N SER A 183 10.77 -8.07 -11.56
CA SER A 183 10.04 -8.85 -12.56
C SER A 183 9.32 -10.07 -11.98
N ILE A 184 9.76 -10.54 -10.82
CA ILE A 184 9.10 -11.62 -10.08
C ILE A 184 7.73 -11.18 -9.58
N LEU A 185 7.60 -9.91 -9.20
CA LEU A 185 6.40 -9.35 -8.57
C LEU A 185 5.54 -8.54 -9.54
N ASN A 186 6.18 -7.86 -10.49
CA ASN A 186 5.55 -6.89 -11.38
C ASN A 186 5.98 -7.13 -12.84
N SER A 187 5.16 -6.67 -13.80
CA SER A 187 5.63 -6.51 -15.19
C SER A 187 6.36 -5.18 -15.29
N LEU A 188 7.58 -5.18 -15.83
CA LEU A 188 8.46 -4.01 -15.84
C LEU A 188 8.91 -3.64 -17.25
N ASP A 189 9.33 -2.39 -17.43
CA ASP A 189 10.11 -1.96 -18.58
C ASP A 189 11.58 -2.39 -18.37
N ASP A 190 12.41 -1.55 -17.75
CA ASP A 190 13.85 -1.76 -17.57
C ASP A 190 14.36 -1.21 -16.23
N SER A 191 13.54 -1.29 -15.18
CA SER A 191 13.91 -0.83 -13.84
C SER A 191 14.85 -1.77 -13.07
N GLU A 192 14.83 -3.06 -13.41
CA GLU A 192 15.50 -4.15 -12.69
C GLU A 192 16.62 -4.76 -13.51
N HIS A 193 17.79 -4.91 -12.88
CA HIS A 193 18.94 -5.55 -13.48
C HIS A 193 19.61 -6.52 -12.51
N TYR A 194 20.14 -7.61 -13.05
CA TYR A 194 20.98 -8.52 -12.30
C TYR A 194 22.43 -8.05 -12.37
N CYS A 195 23.10 -8.01 -11.23
CA CYS A 195 24.54 -7.81 -11.16
C CYS A 195 25.19 -8.84 -10.25
N PHE A 196 26.48 -9.05 -10.47
CA PHE A 196 27.28 -9.97 -9.68
C PHE A 196 28.48 -9.23 -9.09
N GLU A 197 28.61 -9.26 -7.77
CA GLU A 197 29.81 -8.80 -7.07
C GLU A 197 30.89 -9.87 -7.21
N LEU A 198 32.05 -9.46 -7.73
CA LEU A 198 33.17 -10.34 -8.01
C LEU A 198 34.04 -10.47 -6.75
N SER A 199 34.33 -11.71 -6.36
CA SER A 199 35.24 -11.99 -5.26
C SER A 199 36.70 -11.76 -5.70
N THR A 200 37.52 -11.24 -4.79
CA THR A 200 38.98 -11.21 -4.95
C THR A 200 39.61 -12.59 -4.69
N ASP A 201 38.90 -13.48 -4.00
CA ASP A 201 39.25 -14.88 -3.80
C ASP A 201 38.55 -15.76 -4.84
N ALA A 202 39.35 -16.46 -5.65
CA ALA A 202 38.87 -17.34 -6.72
C ALA A 202 38.12 -18.60 -6.21
N THR A 203 38.18 -18.89 -4.91
CA THR A 203 37.46 -20.01 -4.29
C THR A 203 36.05 -19.63 -3.82
N GLU A 204 35.74 -18.33 -3.74
CA GLU A 204 34.43 -17.84 -3.36
C GLU A 204 33.60 -17.52 -4.62
N PRO A 205 32.30 -17.87 -4.63
CA PRO A 205 31.45 -17.56 -5.77
C PRO A 205 31.23 -16.04 -5.89
N PRO A 206 30.96 -15.55 -7.11
CA PRO A 206 30.40 -14.21 -7.28
C PRO A 206 29.05 -14.12 -6.56
N VAL A 207 28.72 -12.97 -5.99
CA VAL A 207 27.48 -12.77 -5.23
C VAL A 207 26.43 -12.09 -6.10
N ALA A 208 25.28 -12.74 -6.29
CA ALA A 208 24.18 -12.20 -7.07
C ALA A 208 23.45 -11.09 -6.30
N ARG A 209 23.04 -10.04 -7.01
CA ARG A 209 22.26 -8.90 -6.49
C ARG A 209 21.34 -8.32 -7.55
N TYR A 210 20.34 -7.58 -7.08
CA TYR A 210 19.61 -6.61 -7.89
C TYR A 210 20.38 -5.28 -7.99
N MET A 211 20.21 -4.61 -9.11
CA MET A 211 20.61 -3.23 -9.33
C MET A 211 19.49 -2.47 -10.05
N PHE A 212 19.20 -1.23 -9.63
CA PHE A 212 18.08 -0.43 -10.16
C PHE A 212 18.56 0.88 -10.80
N TRP A 213 17.94 1.22 -11.93
CA TRP A 213 17.94 2.54 -12.58
C TRP A 213 16.73 2.62 -13.52
N ASP A 214 16.36 3.82 -14.01
CA ASP A 214 15.18 4.06 -14.85
C ASP A 214 13.83 3.71 -14.20
N VAL A 215 13.71 3.97 -12.90
CA VAL A 215 12.58 3.48 -12.09
C VAL A 215 11.30 4.31 -12.20
N VAL A 216 11.36 5.55 -12.69
CA VAL A 216 10.21 6.49 -12.68
C VAL A 216 8.96 5.95 -13.40
N SER A 217 9.12 5.08 -14.41
CA SER A 217 7.99 4.54 -15.17
C SER A 217 7.31 3.36 -14.48
N ASP A 218 8.07 2.54 -13.74
CA ASP A 218 7.58 1.31 -13.11
C ASP A 218 7.33 1.46 -11.61
N PHE A 219 7.79 2.54 -10.99
CA PHE A 219 7.77 2.72 -9.54
C PHE A 219 7.39 4.14 -9.14
N SER A 220 6.41 4.25 -8.23
CA SER A 220 5.87 5.52 -7.76
C SER A 220 6.34 5.93 -6.36
N GLY A 221 7.21 5.13 -5.74
CA GLY A 221 7.69 5.35 -4.37
C GLY A 221 7.44 4.14 -3.47
N ILE A 222 8.16 4.12 -2.34
CA ILE A 222 8.04 3.04 -1.37
C ILE A 222 6.63 3.01 -0.76
N ASN A 223 5.96 1.86 -0.87
CA ASN A 223 4.69 1.61 -0.21
C ASN A 223 4.87 1.29 1.29
N LEU A 224 3.78 1.31 2.05
CA LEU A 224 3.77 0.81 3.43
C LEU A 224 4.34 -0.62 3.46
N PRO A 225 5.30 -0.91 4.37
CA PRO A 225 5.95 -2.20 4.41
C PRO A 225 4.96 -3.30 4.76
N LEU A 226 4.88 -4.32 3.91
CA LEU A 226 4.08 -5.50 4.16
C LEU A 226 4.96 -6.74 4.03
N VAL A 227 5.62 -7.18 5.09
CA VAL A 227 6.57 -8.31 5.00
C VAL A 227 5.83 -9.57 4.58
N PRO A 228 6.26 -10.32 3.54
CA PRO A 228 5.59 -11.54 3.13
C PRO A 228 5.68 -12.64 4.21
N THR A 229 4.72 -13.57 4.26
CA THR A 229 4.92 -14.82 5.00
C THR A 229 5.95 -15.70 4.26
N LEU A 230 6.47 -16.74 4.92
CA LEU A 230 7.37 -17.71 4.26
C LEU A 230 6.73 -18.33 3.02
N ALA A 231 5.44 -18.66 3.08
CA ALA A 231 4.70 -19.20 1.92
C ALA A 231 4.53 -18.17 0.81
N ASP A 232 4.27 -16.89 1.15
CA ASP A 232 4.18 -15.82 0.16
C ASP A 232 5.54 -15.64 -0.55
N LEU A 233 6.64 -15.56 0.21
CA LEU A 233 7.99 -15.39 -0.32
C LEU A 233 8.37 -16.55 -1.26
N LYS A 234 8.08 -17.80 -0.88
CA LYS A 234 8.38 -18.96 -1.72
C LYS A 234 7.59 -18.96 -3.03
N SER A 235 6.31 -18.61 -2.96
CA SER A 235 5.42 -18.64 -4.12
C SER A 235 5.52 -17.39 -4.98
N GLY A 236 6.06 -16.29 -4.45
CA GLY A 236 6.13 -14.99 -5.11
C GLY A 236 4.77 -14.32 -5.27
N SER A 237 3.77 -14.72 -4.48
CA SER A 237 2.43 -14.14 -4.49
C SER A 237 1.84 -14.12 -3.09
N ARG A 238 1.03 -13.11 -2.78
CA ARG A 238 0.24 -13.05 -1.54
C ARG A 238 -1.06 -13.85 -1.62
N GLU A 239 -1.44 -14.28 -2.82
CA GLU A 239 -2.66 -15.02 -3.11
C GLU A 239 -2.37 -16.51 -3.22
N SER A 240 -2.83 -17.28 -2.23
CA SER A 240 -2.64 -18.74 -2.19
C SER A 240 -3.71 -19.54 -2.93
N SER A 241 -4.73 -18.89 -3.52
CA SER A 241 -5.93 -19.53 -4.08
C SER A 241 -6.12 -19.34 -5.58
N GLY A 242 -5.09 -18.91 -6.32
CA GLY A 242 -5.16 -18.76 -7.77
C GLY A 242 -5.13 -20.10 -8.51
N LEU A 243 -5.78 -20.16 -9.69
CA LEU A 243 -5.79 -21.35 -10.57
C LEU A 243 -4.38 -21.81 -11.00
N PHE A 244 -3.39 -20.92 -10.92
CA PHE A 244 -1.99 -21.12 -11.27
C PHE A 244 -1.05 -20.93 -10.08
N TRP A 245 -1.55 -21.12 -8.85
CA TRP A 245 -0.71 -21.06 -7.66
C TRP A 245 0.23 -22.26 -7.61
N GLU A 246 1.51 -21.99 -7.37
CA GLU A 246 2.54 -23.01 -7.20
C GLU A 246 3.46 -22.62 -6.04
N PRO A 247 3.68 -23.50 -5.04
CA PRO A 247 4.33 -23.13 -3.78
C PRO A 247 5.72 -22.52 -3.91
N LEU A 248 6.48 -22.88 -4.96
CA LEU A 248 7.87 -22.47 -5.16
C LEU A 248 8.07 -21.56 -6.38
N ARG A 249 6.98 -21.02 -6.95
CA ARG A 249 7.05 -20.23 -8.19
C ARG A 249 7.96 -19.01 -8.06
N GLY A 250 7.93 -18.31 -6.93
CA GLY A 250 8.77 -17.14 -6.66
C GLY A 250 10.25 -17.52 -6.67
N LEU A 251 10.63 -18.57 -5.93
CA LEU A 251 12.01 -19.07 -5.91
C LEU A 251 12.47 -19.57 -7.28
N ARG A 252 11.59 -20.27 -8.02
CA ARG A 252 11.88 -20.72 -9.37
C ARG A 252 12.13 -19.55 -10.32
N ASN A 253 11.30 -18.51 -10.24
CA ASN A 253 11.45 -17.32 -11.07
C ASN A 253 12.73 -16.56 -10.73
N LEU A 254 13.09 -16.45 -9.45
CA LEU A 254 14.36 -15.88 -9.01
C LEU A 254 15.55 -16.66 -9.58
N ALA A 255 15.54 -17.98 -9.41
CA ALA A 255 16.58 -18.86 -9.94
C ALA A 255 16.69 -18.77 -11.47
N ASN A 256 15.55 -18.69 -12.16
CA ASN A 256 15.49 -18.55 -13.61
C ASN A 256 16.05 -17.21 -14.10
N GLY A 257 15.69 -16.09 -13.46
CA GLY A 257 16.19 -14.76 -13.81
C GLY A 257 17.72 -14.68 -13.73
N ILE A 258 18.28 -15.25 -12.66
CA ILE A 258 19.74 -15.34 -12.47
C ILE A 258 20.37 -16.25 -13.53
N ALA A 259 19.79 -17.42 -13.79
CA ALA A 259 20.30 -18.35 -14.81
C ALA A 259 20.27 -17.75 -16.22
N CYS A 260 19.23 -17.00 -16.57
CA CYS A 260 19.13 -16.26 -17.83
C CYS A 260 20.20 -15.16 -17.92
N ALA A 261 20.45 -14.42 -16.83
CA ALA A 261 21.53 -13.44 -16.80
C ALA A 261 22.91 -14.09 -17.02
N MET A 262 23.17 -15.25 -16.40
CA MET A 262 24.39 -16.03 -16.60
C MET A 262 24.55 -16.52 -18.04
N LEU A 263 23.46 -17.02 -18.65
CA LEU A 263 23.45 -17.41 -20.05
C LEU A 263 23.86 -16.25 -20.94
N GLU A 264 23.28 -15.07 -20.75
CA GLU A 264 23.57 -13.89 -21.57
C GLU A 264 25.02 -13.40 -21.37
N MET A 265 25.56 -13.55 -20.16
CA MET A 265 26.96 -13.25 -19.86
C MET A 265 27.97 -14.19 -20.54
N ASN A 266 27.60 -15.44 -20.85
CA ASN A 266 28.48 -16.43 -21.50
C ASN A 266 27.92 -17.00 -22.82
N TYR A 267 26.98 -16.29 -23.47
CA TYR A 267 26.13 -16.83 -24.55
C TYR A 267 26.92 -17.49 -25.69
N GLN A 268 28.08 -16.95 -26.06
CA GLN A 268 28.90 -17.45 -27.16
C GLN A 268 29.47 -18.86 -26.92
N ASN A 269 29.48 -19.34 -25.67
CA ASN A 269 30.14 -20.59 -25.27
C ASN A 269 29.14 -21.70 -24.87
N ILE A 270 27.82 -21.50 -25.08
CA ILE A 270 26.78 -22.41 -24.61
C ILE A 270 26.08 -23.09 -25.80
N PRO A 271 26.26 -24.40 -26.01
CA PRO A 271 25.66 -25.12 -27.14
C PRO A 271 24.14 -25.28 -27.04
N ASP A 272 23.62 -25.51 -25.82
CA ASP A 272 22.18 -25.62 -25.55
C ASP A 272 21.79 -24.67 -24.41
N SER A 273 21.24 -23.52 -24.80
CA SER A 273 20.79 -22.48 -23.87
C SER A 273 19.67 -22.95 -22.95
N TRP A 274 18.79 -23.84 -23.41
CA TRP A 274 17.65 -24.31 -22.62
C TRP A 274 18.09 -25.29 -21.54
N GLU A 275 18.97 -26.23 -21.90
CA GLU A 275 19.54 -27.18 -20.94
C GLU A 275 20.38 -26.44 -19.88
N PHE A 276 21.19 -25.47 -20.31
CA PHE A 276 22.00 -24.66 -19.41
C PHE A 276 21.15 -23.92 -18.37
N VAL A 277 20.15 -23.15 -18.82
CA VAL A 277 19.27 -22.38 -17.93
C VAL A 277 18.47 -23.30 -17.02
N ARG A 278 17.88 -24.39 -17.54
CA ARG A 278 17.09 -25.33 -16.75
C ARG A 278 17.93 -26.00 -15.68
N GLY A 279 19.17 -26.35 -16.00
CA GLY A 279 20.12 -26.93 -15.07
C GLY A 279 20.39 -26.00 -13.90
N ILE A 280 20.85 -24.77 -14.18
CA ILE A 280 21.18 -23.79 -13.13
C ILE A 280 19.94 -23.43 -12.31
N GLN A 281 18.80 -23.20 -12.97
CA GLN A 281 17.53 -22.91 -12.28
C GLN A 281 17.17 -24.00 -11.27
N THR A 282 17.34 -25.28 -11.64
CA THR A 282 17.01 -26.41 -10.76
C THR A 282 17.91 -26.42 -9.52
N ASP A 283 19.23 -26.27 -9.72
CA ASP A 283 20.21 -26.29 -8.63
C ASP A 283 20.03 -25.08 -7.70
N PHE A 284 19.79 -23.89 -8.26
CA PHE A 284 19.55 -22.67 -7.49
C PHE A 284 18.21 -22.70 -6.75
N GLN A 285 17.15 -23.23 -7.36
CA GLN A 285 15.87 -23.41 -6.67
C GLN A 285 16.03 -24.37 -5.48
N PHE A 286 16.83 -25.44 -5.62
CA PHE A 286 17.15 -26.35 -4.51
C PHE A 286 17.93 -25.65 -3.39
N ALA A 287 18.92 -24.82 -3.74
CA ALA A 287 19.70 -24.05 -2.77
C ALA A 287 18.88 -22.97 -2.05
N LEU A 288 17.97 -22.30 -2.76
CA LEU A 288 17.09 -21.24 -2.25
C LEU A 288 15.94 -21.77 -1.39
N ASN A 289 15.46 -22.99 -1.62
CA ASN A 289 14.38 -23.59 -0.84
C ASN A 289 14.91 -24.11 0.52
N ASP A 290 15.41 -23.18 1.33
CA ASP A 290 15.96 -23.39 2.66
C ASP A 290 15.27 -22.44 3.65
N ASP A 291 14.49 -23.00 4.56
CA ASP A 291 13.67 -22.20 5.50
C ASP A 291 14.53 -21.34 6.42
N GLU A 292 15.76 -21.74 6.75
CA GLU A 292 16.63 -20.95 7.62
C GLU A 292 17.05 -19.65 6.93
N ILE A 293 17.55 -19.75 5.69
CA ILE A 293 17.96 -18.58 4.91
C ILE A 293 16.76 -17.69 4.58
N LEU A 294 15.63 -18.28 4.21
CA LEU A 294 14.42 -17.51 3.92
C LEU A 294 13.89 -16.79 5.16
N ASN A 295 13.93 -17.42 6.34
CA ASN A 295 13.55 -16.74 7.58
C ASN A 295 14.54 -15.63 7.97
N GLN A 296 15.84 -15.81 7.74
CA GLN A 296 16.83 -14.72 7.90
C GLN A 296 16.53 -13.53 6.98
N ALA A 297 16.17 -13.80 5.71
CA ALA A 297 15.77 -12.78 4.75
C ALA A 297 14.51 -12.01 5.22
N LEU A 298 13.51 -12.76 5.71
CA LEU A 298 12.27 -12.18 6.24
C LEU A 298 12.53 -11.34 7.49
N GLU A 299 13.38 -11.82 8.40
CA GLU A 299 13.71 -11.07 9.62
C GLU A 299 14.39 -9.75 9.30
N HIS A 300 15.35 -9.76 8.38
CA HIS A 300 15.98 -8.53 7.92
C HIS A 300 14.98 -7.56 7.28
N ALA A 301 14.03 -8.08 6.50
CA ALA A 301 12.96 -7.25 5.94
C ALA A 301 12.01 -6.69 7.03
N ARG A 302 11.76 -7.44 8.12
CA ARG A 302 10.99 -6.94 9.29
C ARG A 302 11.72 -5.80 9.98
N GLU A 303 13.02 -5.91 10.22
CA GLU A 303 13.83 -4.84 10.83
C GLU A 303 13.69 -3.53 10.05
N LEU A 304 13.88 -3.59 8.72
CA LEU A 304 13.70 -2.42 7.84
C LEU A 304 12.26 -1.91 7.83
N GLY A 305 11.27 -2.81 7.88
CA GLY A 305 9.86 -2.48 7.96
C GLY A 305 9.50 -1.76 9.27
N ILE A 306 10.02 -2.21 10.41
CA ILE A 306 9.86 -1.58 11.73
C ILE A 306 10.45 -0.17 11.70
N ASP A 307 11.67 -0.01 11.20
CA ASP A 307 12.33 1.30 11.09
C ASP A 307 11.53 2.27 10.22
N SER A 308 10.98 1.79 9.10
CA SER A 308 10.14 2.59 8.20
C SER A 308 8.83 3.00 8.88
N LEU A 309 8.14 2.08 9.56
CA LEU A 309 6.90 2.37 10.27
C LEU A 309 7.12 3.31 11.47
N ASN A 310 8.23 3.20 12.19
CA ASN A 310 8.56 4.12 13.28
C ASN A 310 8.79 5.55 12.76
N LYS A 311 9.49 5.72 11.64
CA LYS A 311 9.65 7.03 10.98
C LYS A 311 8.30 7.60 10.55
N LEU A 312 7.42 6.76 10.00
CA LEU A 312 6.08 7.17 9.62
C LEU A 312 5.23 7.57 10.83
N LEU A 313 5.27 6.79 11.91
CA LEU A 313 4.57 7.06 13.16
C LEU A 313 4.99 8.42 13.74
N ALA A 314 6.28 8.73 13.73
CA ALA A 314 6.81 10.02 14.17
C ALA A 314 6.27 11.18 13.33
N ASN A 315 6.27 11.04 11.99
CA ASN A 315 5.74 12.06 11.08
C ASN A 315 4.23 12.25 11.23
N LEU A 316 3.47 11.17 11.45
CA LEU A 316 2.02 11.23 11.67
C LEU A 316 1.67 11.88 13.00
N GLY A 317 2.48 11.69 14.05
CA GLY A 317 2.28 12.34 15.36
C GLY A 317 2.31 13.87 15.30
N GLU A 318 2.93 14.45 14.27
CA GLU A 318 2.96 15.89 14.03
C GLU A 318 1.70 16.41 13.31
N VAL A 319 0.95 15.52 12.65
CA VAL A 319 -0.25 15.85 11.86
C VAL A 319 -1.51 15.59 12.70
N LYS A 320 -2.28 16.64 12.98
CA LYS A 320 -3.48 16.57 13.84
C LYS A 320 -4.75 16.06 13.14
N ASP A 321 -4.66 15.68 11.88
CA ASP A 321 -5.82 15.29 11.08
C ASP A 321 -6.25 13.85 11.36
N LYS A 322 -7.55 13.59 11.20
CA LYS A 322 -8.12 12.25 11.37
C LYS A 322 -7.59 11.35 10.23
N ILE A 323 -6.95 10.25 10.59
CA ILE A 323 -6.57 9.19 9.64
C ILE A 323 -7.86 8.52 9.14
N SER A 324 -7.97 8.26 7.84
CA SER A 324 -9.12 7.53 7.31
C SER A 324 -9.05 6.05 7.68
N ASP A 325 -10.20 5.40 7.81
CA ASP A 325 -10.31 3.98 8.16
C ASP A 325 -9.50 3.09 7.21
N GLU A 326 -9.49 3.41 5.91
CA GLU A 326 -8.68 2.68 4.91
C GLU A 326 -7.17 2.78 5.21
N ILE A 327 -6.67 3.97 5.55
CA ILE A 327 -5.26 4.16 5.90
C ILE A 327 -4.96 3.45 7.23
N PHE A 328 -5.86 3.55 8.20
CA PHE A 328 -5.72 2.86 9.49
C PHE A 328 -5.60 1.33 9.32
N VAL A 329 -6.49 0.71 8.53
CA VAL A 329 -6.44 -0.74 8.25
C VAL A 329 -5.11 -1.13 7.61
N LYS A 330 -4.60 -0.32 6.67
CA LYS A 330 -3.29 -0.55 6.04
C LYS A 330 -2.13 -0.42 7.03
N LEU A 331 -2.15 0.56 7.93
CA LEU A 331 -1.13 0.76 8.96
C LEU A 331 -1.10 -0.41 9.95
N ILE A 332 -2.27 -0.82 10.47
CA ILE A 332 -2.38 -1.98 11.35
C ILE A 332 -1.92 -3.24 10.64
N SER A 333 -2.34 -3.47 9.39
CA SER A 333 -1.91 -4.64 8.60
C SER A 333 -0.39 -4.66 8.38
N SER A 334 0.21 -3.49 8.14
CA SER A 334 1.67 -3.34 8.00
C SER A 334 2.38 -3.65 9.32
N ALA A 335 1.89 -3.13 10.45
CA ALA A 335 2.42 -3.39 11.79
C ALA A 335 2.32 -4.87 12.20
N ILE A 336 1.22 -5.54 11.85
CA ILE A 336 1.06 -6.99 12.01
C ILE A 336 2.12 -7.74 11.19
N SER A 337 2.36 -7.33 9.95
CA SER A 337 3.28 -8.04 9.05
C SER A 337 4.74 -8.00 9.51
N VAL A 338 5.14 -6.90 10.15
CA VAL A 338 6.48 -6.74 10.73
C VAL A 338 6.60 -7.36 12.13
N ASP A 339 5.55 -8.03 12.62
CA ASP A 339 5.53 -8.74 13.89
C ASP A 339 5.81 -7.85 15.12
N SER A 340 5.29 -6.62 15.11
CA SER A 340 5.50 -5.66 16.19
C SER A 340 4.19 -5.33 16.91
N LEU A 341 3.98 -5.93 18.08
CA LEU A 341 2.85 -5.61 18.95
C LEU A 341 2.85 -4.12 19.35
N ASP A 342 4.02 -3.56 19.64
CA ASP A 342 4.15 -2.16 20.03
C ASP A 342 3.68 -1.22 18.92
N LEU A 343 4.04 -1.49 17.66
CA LEU A 343 3.54 -0.72 16.51
C LEU A 343 2.03 -0.90 16.34
N VAL A 344 1.50 -2.11 16.51
CA VAL A 344 0.05 -2.35 16.47
C VAL A 344 -0.65 -1.48 17.53
N ILE A 345 -0.18 -1.51 18.78
CA ILE A 345 -0.74 -0.70 19.88
C ILE A 345 -0.64 0.80 19.56
N ASN A 346 0.51 1.26 19.08
CA ASN A 346 0.74 2.67 18.80
C ASN A 346 -0.15 3.20 17.68
N PHE A 347 -0.29 2.46 16.58
CA PHE A 347 -1.23 2.83 15.52
C PHE A 347 -2.68 2.71 15.98
N PHE A 348 -3.01 1.72 16.83
CA PHE A 348 -4.34 1.57 17.40
C PHE A 348 -4.77 2.81 18.21
N HIS A 349 -3.85 3.39 18.99
CA HIS A 349 -4.09 4.63 19.74
C HIS A 349 -4.21 5.90 18.88
N MET A 350 -3.86 5.85 17.59
CA MET A 350 -4.07 6.98 16.68
C MET A 350 -5.53 7.12 16.27
N ASP A 351 -6.32 6.04 16.30
CA ASP A 351 -7.76 6.12 16.09
C ASP A 351 -8.46 6.54 17.39
N LYS A 352 -9.30 7.58 17.30
CA LYS A 352 -10.06 8.10 18.44
C LYS A 352 -11.15 7.13 18.87
N ASN A 353 -11.63 6.27 17.98
CA ASN A 353 -12.66 5.30 18.32
C ASN A 353 -12.63 4.07 17.40
N PRO A 354 -11.77 3.08 17.70
CA PRO A 354 -11.65 1.84 16.92
C PRO A 354 -12.95 1.05 16.78
N THR A 355 -13.92 1.27 17.68
CA THR A 355 -15.26 0.68 17.60
C THR A 355 -16.14 1.31 16.52
N ASP A 356 -15.73 2.39 15.87
CA ASP A 356 -16.47 2.98 14.75
C ASP A 356 -16.20 2.26 13.42
N LEU A 357 -15.12 1.46 13.36
CA LEU A 357 -14.76 0.70 12.17
C LEU A 357 -15.88 -0.23 11.72
N SER A 358 -15.98 -0.41 10.40
CA SER A 358 -16.93 -1.35 9.82
C SER A 358 -16.54 -2.79 10.16
N GLN A 359 -17.52 -3.71 10.21
CA GLN A 359 -17.24 -5.12 10.46
C GLN A 359 -16.29 -5.71 9.40
N LYS A 360 -16.39 -5.23 8.16
CA LYS A 360 -15.50 -5.64 7.07
C LYS A 360 -14.04 -5.29 7.37
N ASP A 361 -13.78 -4.08 7.86
CA ASP A 361 -12.43 -3.62 8.18
C ASP A 361 -11.83 -4.40 9.36
N ILE A 362 -12.66 -4.68 10.38
CA ILE A 362 -12.29 -5.54 11.51
C ILE A 362 -11.94 -6.96 11.01
N ASP A 363 -12.77 -7.53 10.13
CA ASP A 363 -12.55 -8.86 9.57
C ASP A 363 -11.27 -8.91 8.71
N ASP A 364 -10.96 -7.85 7.97
CA ASP A 364 -9.74 -7.73 7.17
C ASP A 364 -8.49 -7.62 8.07
N ILE A 365 -8.52 -6.82 9.14
CA ILE A 365 -7.45 -6.75 10.15
C ILE A 365 -7.24 -8.13 10.81
N MET A 366 -8.32 -8.77 11.25
CA MET A 366 -8.25 -10.07 11.92
C MET A 366 -7.80 -11.20 10.98
N ARG A 367 -8.16 -11.15 9.69
CA ARG A 367 -7.67 -12.08 8.68
C ARG A 367 -6.16 -11.93 8.51
N THR A 368 -5.66 -10.70 8.46
CA THR A 368 -4.22 -10.41 8.43
C THR A 368 -3.53 -10.95 9.68
N ALA A 369 -4.01 -10.63 10.88
CA ALA A 369 -3.44 -11.14 12.14
C ALA A 369 -3.35 -12.67 12.18
N LYS A 370 -4.41 -13.36 11.75
CA LYS A 370 -4.45 -14.83 11.66
C LYS A 370 -3.47 -15.37 10.61
N LYS A 371 -3.30 -14.69 9.48
CA LYS A 371 -2.33 -15.08 8.42
C LYS A 371 -0.89 -15.10 8.96
N TYR A 372 -0.52 -14.13 9.78
CA TYR A 372 0.82 -14.06 10.39
C TYR A 372 0.95 -14.90 11.67
N GLY A 373 -0.17 -15.29 12.30
CA GLY A 373 -0.21 -16.33 13.33
C GLY A 373 0.40 -15.93 14.68
N ARG A 374 0.42 -14.63 15.00
CA ARG A 374 1.07 -14.11 16.22
C ARG A 374 0.05 -13.91 17.34
N GLN A 375 0.08 -14.83 18.30
CA GLN A 375 -0.92 -14.90 19.37
C GLN A 375 -1.06 -13.59 20.18
N PRO A 376 0.02 -12.90 20.61
CA PRO A 376 -0.12 -11.66 21.37
C PRO A 376 -0.85 -10.55 20.61
N ILE A 377 -0.60 -10.43 19.29
CA ILE A 377 -1.27 -9.48 18.42
C ILE A 377 -2.75 -9.86 18.25
N ILE A 378 -3.03 -11.15 18.01
CA ILE A 378 -4.40 -11.66 17.88
C ILE A 378 -5.21 -11.40 19.16
N ASP A 379 -4.62 -11.67 20.33
CA ASP A 379 -5.27 -11.47 21.63
C ASP A 379 -5.54 -9.98 21.91
N HIS A 380 -4.59 -9.10 21.58
CA HIS A 380 -4.76 -7.66 21.69
C HIS A 380 -5.94 -7.17 20.83
N LEU A 381 -5.97 -7.56 19.54
CA LEU A 381 -7.03 -7.16 18.62
C LEU A 381 -8.39 -7.76 19.01
N ASN A 382 -8.44 -9.02 19.46
CA ASN A 382 -9.68 -9.60 19.99
C ASN A 382 -10.22 -8.79 21.18
N THR A 383 -9.33 -8.41 22.09
CA THR A 383 -9.71 -7.69 23.31
C THR A 383 -10.15 -6.26 23.03
N HIS A 384 -9.35 -5.51 22.28
CA HIS A 384 -9.52 -4.06 22.16
C HIS A 384 -10.32 -3.63 20.93
N LEU A 385 -10.42 -4.48 19.90
CA LEU A 385 -11.20 -4.20 18.69
C LEU A 385 -12.52 -4.99 18.66
N VAL A 386 -12.44 -6.33 18.69
CA VAL A 386 -13.62 -7.20 18.49
C VAL A 386 -14.58 -7.17 19.68
N LEU A 387 -14.07 -7.36 20.90
CA LEU A 387 -14.90 -7.36 22.11
C LEU A 387 -15.45 -5.97 22.41
N GLU A 388 -14.65 -4.91 22.26
CA GLU A 388 -15.13 -3.53 22.48
C GLU A 388 -16.20 -3.12 21.46
N LYS A 389 -16.07 -3.48 20.18
CA LYS A 389 -17.15 -3.27 19.18
C LYS A 389 -18.43 -3.98 19.61
N SER A 390 -18.32 -5.21 20.06
CA SER A 390 -19.46 -6.03 20.50
C SER A 390 -20.15 -5.43 21.73
N LYS A 391 -19.38 -4.91 22.70
CA LYS A 391 -19.91 -4.21 23.87
C LYS A 391 -20.60 -2.91 23.48
N ALA A 392 -20.01 -2.13 22.57
CA ALA A 392 -20.59 -0.88 22.09
C ALA A 392 -21.95 -1.10 21.41
N ILE A 393 -22.05 -2.12 20.54
CA ILE A 393 -23.32 -2.52 19.90
C ILE A 393 -24.35 -2.93 20.95
N ALA A 394 -23.96 -3.78 21.92
CA ALA A 394 -24.88 -4.24 22.96
C ALA A 394 -25.39 -3.09 23.85
N GLU A 395 -24.54 -2.11 24.17
CA GLU A 395 -24.96 -0.93 24.93
C GLU A 395 -25.87 -0.01 24.11
N GLU A 396 -25.60 0.18 22.81
CA GLU A 396 -26.48 0.94 21.91
C GLU A 396 -27.86 0.28 21.77
N GLU A 397 -27.90 -1.05 21.61
CA GLU A 397 -29.15 -1.82 21.58
C GLU A 397 -29.91 -1.70 22.91
N LYS A 398 -29.21 -1.77 24.04
CA LYS A 398 -29.80 -1.61 25.37
C LYS A 398 -30.38 -0.21 25.58
N VAL A 399 -29.63 0.85 25.24
CA VAL A 399 -30.12 2.24 25.31
C VAL A 399 -31.34 2.43 24.41
N THR A 400 -31.31 1.87 23.20
CA THR A 400 -32.44 1.92 22.27
C THR A 400 -33.67 1.20 22.84
N ALA A 401 -33.48 0.04 23.45
CA ALA A 401 -34.55 -0.72 24.11
C ALA A 401 -35.11 0.00 25.34
N GLU A 402 -34.26 0.63 26.16
CA GLU A 402 -34.67 1.43 27.32
C GLU A 402 -35.45 2.67 26.89
N GLN A 403 -35.00 3.38 25.85
CA GLN A 403 -35.72 4.52 25.27
C GLN A 403 -37.08 4.10 24.69
N LEU A 404 -37.13 2.96 24.00
CA LEU A 404 -38.36 2.39 23.49
C LEU A 404 -39.33 2.04 24.63
N ASN A 405 -38.85 1.37 25.67
CA ASN A 405 -39.66 1.01 26.84
C ASN A 405 -40.17 2.25 27.59
N ALA A 406 -39.32 3.27 27.78
CA ALA A 406 -39.73 4.52 28.41
C ALA A 406 -40.81 5.24 27.59
N GLU A 407 -40.70 5.23 26.26
CA GLU A 407 -41.70 5.81 25.37
C GLU A 407 -43.01 5.01 25.40
N VAL A 408 -42.95 3.67 25.39
CA VAL A 408 -44.12 2.79 25.54
C VAL A 408 -44.86 3.09 26.85
N GLU A 409 -44.13 3.18 27.97
CA GLU A 409 -44.72 3.48 29.27
C GLU A 409 -45.28 4.90 29.35
N ARG A 410 -44.60 5.88 28.74
CA ARG A 410 -45.12 7.26 28.63
C ARG A 410 -46.45 7.28 27.90
N LEU A 411 -46.53 6.62 26.74
CA LEU A 411 -47.76 6.52 25.95
C LEU A 411 -48.87 5.80 26.74
N LYS A 412 -48.57 4.66 27.37
CA LYS A 412 -49.52 3.92 28.21
C LYS A 412 -50.08 4.79 29.35
N ASN A 413 -49.23 5.54 30.04
CA ASN A 413 -49.65 6.44 31.11
C ASN A 413 -50.49 7.61 30.59
N SER A 414 -50.10 8.24 29.47
CA SER A 414 -50.90 9.29 28.83
C SER A 414 -52.29 8.78 28.45
N PHE A 415 -52.39 7.59 27.84
CA PHE A 415 -53.68 6.99 27.51
C PHE A 415 -54.51 6.68 28.76
N THR A 416 -53.90 6.07 29.77
CA THR A 416 -54.60 5.68 30.99
C THR A 416 -55.15 6.89 31.74
N ASN A 417 -54.41 8.00 31.78
CA ASN A 417 -54.86 9.25 32.38
C ASN A 417 -56.03 9.86 31.60
N ALA A 418 -55.90 10.01 30.29
CA ALA A 418 -56.98 10.51 29.43
C ALA A 418 -58.24 9.63 29.52
N TYR A 419 -58.07 8.31 29.59
CA TYR A 419 -59.18 7.38 29.79
C TYR A 419 -59.84 7.53 31.16
N LYS A 420 -59.07 7.69 32.24
CA LYS A 420 -59.59 7.91 33.61
C LYS A 420 -60.35 9.23 33.71
N GLU A 421 -59.84 10.29 33.08
CA GLU A 421 -60.53 11.58 32.97
C GLU A 421 -61.86 11.42 32.24
N LYS A 422 -61.85 10.76 31.08
CA LYS A 422 -63.07 10.48 30.31
C LYS A 422 -64.08 9.65 31.09
N LEU A 423 -63.63 8.59 31.76
CA LEU A 423 -64.47 7.75 32.61
C LEU A 423 -65.08 8.55 33.77
N THR A 424 -64.32 9.47 34.37
CA THR A 424 -64.80 10.34 35.44
C THR A 424 -65.84 11.32 34.94
N ALA A 425 -65.62 11.91 33.77
CA ALA A 425 -66.60 12.77 33.10
C ALA A 425 -67.89 12.00 32.77
N ASP A 426 -67.79 10.80 32.21
CA ASP A 426 -68.93 9.92 31.95
C ASP A 426 -69.70 9.61 33.24
N LYS A 427 -69.00 9.30 34.34
CA LYS A 427 -69.64 9.00 35.64
C LYS A 427 -70.36 10.22 36.25
N LYS A 428 -69.87 11.43 35.99
CA LYS A 428 -70.47 12.69 36.47
C LYS A 428 -71.56 13.23 35.55
N ALA A 429 -71.61 12.77 34.30
CA ALA A 429 -72.63 13.16 33.34
C ALA A 429 -74.04 12.82 33.86
N TRP A 430 -75.03 13.62 33.47
CA TRP A 430 -76.43 13.43 33.84
C TRP A 430 -76.65 13.39 35.36
N CYS A 431 -76.03 14.32 36.09
CA CYS A 431 -76.09 14.42 37.56
C CYS A 431 -75.70 13.11 38.28
N GLY A 432 -74.84 12.28 37.66
CA GLY A 432 -74.39 11.00 38.23
C GLY A 432 -75.23 9.78 37.84
N LEU A 433 -76.36 9.94 37.14
CA LEU A 433 -77.21 8.82 36.71
C LEU A 433 -76.48 7.88 35.74
N TYR A 434 -75.61 8.43 34.89
CA TYR A 434 -74.83 7.64 33.93
C TYR A 434 -73.71 6.81 34.62
N GLY A 435 -73.33 7.18 35.85
CA GLY A 435 -72.33 6.48 36.64
C GLY A 435 -72.69 5.02 36.99
N PHE A 436 -73.99 4.67 37.03
CA PHE A 436 -74.44 3.29 37.22
C PHE A 436 -74.09 2.35 36.05
N PHE A 437 -73.90 2.91 34.85
CA PHE A 437 -73.64 2.14 33.62
C PHE A 437 -72.19 2.30 33.12
N ALA A 438 -71.47 3.33 33.57
CA ALA A 438 -70.09 3.61 33.16
C ALA A 438 -69.07 2.70 33.85
N LYS A 439 -68.81 1.53 33.26
CA LYS A 439 -67.76 0.58 33.68
C LYS A 439 -66.41 0.87 32.98
N SER A 440 -65.31 0.57 33.66
CA SER A 440 -63.98 0.49 33.04
C SER A 440 -63.80 -0.91 32.44
N TYR A 441 -63.24 -0.97 31.24
CA TYR A 441 -62.86 -2.21 30.55
C TYR A 441 -61.36 -2.24 30.22
N ILE A 442 -60.60 -1.31 30.78
CA ILE A 442 -59.14 -1.33 30.77
C ILE A 442 -58.64 -1.57 32.19
N SER A 443 -57.49 -2.23 32.30
CA SER A 443 -56.79 -2.48 33.56
C SER A 443 -55.35 -1.96 33.46
N GLU A 444 -54.73 -1.69 34.62
CA GLU A 444 -53.41 -1.04 34.68
C GLU A 444 -52.26 -1.95 34.19
N ASP A 445 -52.51 -3.26 34.12
CA ASP A 445 -51.62 -4.29 33.60
C ASP A 445 -51.70 -4.47 32.07
N MET A 446 -52.68 -3.87 31.38
CA MET A 446 -52.74 -3.97 29.91
C MET A 446 -51.53 -3.33 29.25
N SER A 447 -50.94 -4.06 28.29
CA SER A 447 -49.89 -3.54 27.41
C SER A 447 -50.44 -2.50 26.42
N LEU A 448 -49.56 -1.64 25.90
CA LEU A 448 -49.93 -0.65 24.88
C LEU A 448 -50.61 -1.30 23.66
N LYS A 449 -50.15 -2.48 23.25
CA LYS A 449 -50.74 -3.27 22.16
C LYS A 449 -52.16 -3.73 22.47
N GLU A 450 -52.42 -4.16 23.70
CA GLU A 450 -53.76 -4.55 24.14
C GLU A 450 -54.70 -3.36 24.25
N LEU A 451 -54.21 -2.21 24.72
CA LEU A 451 -54.98 -0.96 24.76
C LEU A 451 -55.41 -0.52 23.36
N VAL A 452 -54.49 -0.58 22.39
CA VAL A 452 -54.78 -0.25 20.98
C VAL A 452 -55.76 -1.26 20.38
N ARG A 453 -55.57 -2.56 20.60
CA ARG A 453 -56.52 -3.59 20.14
C ARG A 453 -57.91 -3.43 20.75
N HIS A 454 -57.99 -3.05 22.02
CA HIS A 454 -59.25 -2.75 22.67
C HIS A 454 -59.92 -1.52 22.05
N ALA A 455 -59.18 -0.46 21.73
CA ALA A 455 -59.71 0.71 21.00
C ALA A 455 -60.19 0.37 19.57
N GLN A 456 -59.59 -0.62 18.92
CA GLN A 456 -60.04 -1.12 17.61
C GLN A 456 -61.25 -2.08 17.70
N GLY A 457 -61.73 -2.41 18.90
CA GLY A 457 -62.81 -3.37 19.10
C GLY A 457 -62.39 -4.83 18.86
N LEU A 458 -61.09 -5.11 18.87
CA LEU A 458 -60.49 -6.43 18.65
C LEU A 458 -60.16 -7.17 19.97
N SER A 459 -60.67 -6.68 21.09
CA SER A 459 -60.49 -7.25 22.42
C SER A 459 -61.73 -8.04 22.87
N ASN A 460 -61.52 -9.01 23.77
CA ASN A 460 -62.60 -9.81 24.36
C ASN A 460 -63.37 -9.07 25.50
N GLN A 461 -63.04 -7.82 25.80
CA GLN A 461 -63.67 -7.03 26.87
C GLN A 461 -64.32 -5.77 26.31
N GLY A 462 -65.63 -5.61 26.50
CA GLY A 462 -66.35 -4.40 26.10
C GLY A 462 -66.35 -4.12 24.59
N SER A 463 -66.95 -3.00 24.18
CA SER A 463 -67.02 -2.58 22.76
C SER A 463 -65.86 -1.68 22.33
N GLY A 464 -64.89 -1.40 23.21
CA GLY A 464 -63.75 -0.53 22.90
C GLY A 464 -64.07 0.97 22.73
N LYS A 465 -65.35 1.36 22.64
CA LYS A 465 -65.77 2.71 22.20
C LYS A 465 -65.17 3.88 22.98
N ARG A 466 -64.98 3.75 24.31
CA ARG A 466 -64.32 4.80 25.10
C ARG A 466 -62.83 4.91 24.76
N SER A 467 -62.15 3.78 24.64
CA SER A 467 -60.73 3.75 24.26
C SER A 467 -60.51 4.26 22.84
N GLN A 468 -61.42 3.90 21.93
CA GLN A 468 -61.47 4.41 20.56
C GLN A 468 -61.59 5.94 20.55
N GLN A 469 -62.53 6.49 21.33
CA GLN A 469 -62.71 7.94 21.43
C GLN A 469 -61.47 8.63 22.03
N VAL A 470 -60.93 8.10 23.13
CA VAL A 470 -59.73 8.66 23.78
C VAL A 470 -58.52 8.61 22.84
N MET A 471 -58.31 7.50 22.13
CA MET A 471 -57.19 7.40 21.17
C MET A 471 -57.38 8.28 19.93
N ARG A 472 -58.61 8.56 19.50
CA ARG A 472 -58.89 9.59 18.47
C ARG A 472 -58.58 11.00 18.98
N GLU A 473 -58.98 11.32 20.21
CA GLU A 473 -58.71 12.61 20.86
C GLU A 473 -57.20 12.81 21.09
N MET A 474 -56.45 11.73 21.35
CA MET A 474 -54.99 11.71 21.43
C MET A 474 -54.28 11.64 20.06
N ASN A 475 -55.04 11.65 18.96
CA ASN A 475 -54.54 11.60 17.58
C ASN A 475 -53.79 10.30 17.21
N TRP A 476 -54.03 9.18 17.91
CA TRP A 476 -53.40 7.88 17.64
C TRP A 476 -54.16 7.05 16.60
N LEU A 477 -55.46 7.30 16.44
CA LEU A 477 -56.31 6.68 15.44
C LEU A 477 -56.75 7.71 14.40
N ASP A 478 -56.88 7.29 13.15
CA ASP A 478 -57.47 8.10 12.08
C ASP A 478 -59.01 8.09 12.10
N GLU A 479 -59.63 8.77 11.14
CA GLU A 479 -61.09 8.86 11.00
C GLU A 479 -61.75 7.48 10.79
N ASN A 480 -60.99 6.51 10.26
CA ASN A 480 -61.38 5.13 9.98
C ASN A 480 -61.02 4.14 11.12
N ASN A 481 -60.48 4.60 12.25
CA ASN A 481 -59.98 3.79 13.36
C ASN A 481 -58.73 2.95 13.05
N GLN A 482 -57.97 3.33 12.03
CA GLN A 482 -56.67 2.76 11.78
C GLN A 482 -55.62 3.47 12.63
N VAL A 483 -54.63 2.70 13.10
CA VAL A 483 -53.51 3.23 13.89
C VAL A 483 -52.65 4.08 12.97
N LYS A 484 -52.34 5.31 13.40
CA LYS A 484 -51.45 6.18 12.62
C LYS A 484 -50.03 5.61 12.57
N GLU A 485 -49.32 5.94 11.49
CA GLU A 485 -48.00 5.40 11.14
C GLU A 485 -46.98 5.48 12.28
N GLU A 486 -46.93 6.60 13.01
CA GLU A 486 -46.00 6.80 14.14
C GLU A 486 -46.20 5.77 15.26
N ILE A 487 -47.46 5.55 15.68
CA ILE A 487 -47.80 4.56 16.70
C ILE A 487 -47.65 3.14 16.15
N ASN A 488 -48.00 2.93 14.88
CA ASN A 488 -47.85 1.62 14.24
C ASN A 488 -46.38 1.19 14.13
N ASN A 489 -45.48 2.10 13.77
CA ASN A 489 -44.04 1.86 13.71
C ASN A 489 -43.46 1.51 15.08
N LEU A 490 -44.02 2.08 16.16
CA LEU A 490 -43.64 1.75 17.53
C LEU A 490 -44.20 0.38 17.97
N LEU A 491 -45.45 0.08 17.61
CA LEU A 491 -46.11 -1.22 17.85
C LEU A 491 -45.45 -2.38 17.10
N MET A 492 -44.75 -2.12 15.99
CA MET A 492 -44.00 -3.11 15.24
C MET A 492 -42.61 -3.41 15.84
N LYS A 493 -42.09 -2.50 16.68
CA LYS A 493 -40.80 -2.63 17.37
C LYS A 493 -40.93 -3.29 18.76
N ILE A 494 -42.16 -3.52 19.23
CA ILE A 494 -42.51 -4.20 20.50
C ILE A 494 -43.34 -5.46 20.22
#